data_AF-A0A167DL23-F1
#
_entry.id   AF-A0A167DL23-F1
#
_cell.length_a   1.000
_cell.length_b   1.000
_cell.length_c   1.000
_cell.angle_alpha   90.00
_cell.angle_beta   90.00
_cell.angle_gamma   90.00
#
_symmetry.space_group_name_H-M   'P 1'
#
loop_
_entity.id
_entity.type
_entity.pdbx_description
1 polymer ?
#
loop_
_entity_poly.entity_id
_entity_poly.type
_entity_poly.pdbx_seq_one_letter_code
_entity_poly.pdbx_strand_id
1 'polypeptide(L)'
;RQFRHDAISRSAPIAGETLVGWLAHYLIGIAFAGLLLAWQGTAWITHPTLGPALLMGIATVAAPFLLMQPGMGAGIAASRTPAPNKARLQSLLNHGVFGVGLYIGGWITHVIIY
;
A
#
# COMPACT_ATOMS: atom_id res chain seq x y z
N ARG A 1 3.38 -27.20 14.32
CA ARG A 1 2.87 -26.84 12.97
C ARG A 1 1.69 -25.84 13.02
N GLN A 2 1.37 -25.25 14.18
CA GLN A 2 0.13 -24.47 14.40
C GLN A 2 0.18 -23.00 13.93
N PHE A 3 1.37 -22.49 13.56
CA PHE A 3 1.58 -21.10 13.09
C PHE A 3 2.01 -21.01 11.62
N ARG A 4 1.76 -22.06 10.82
CA ARG A 4 2.00 -22.03 9.37
C ARG A 4 0.65 -22.18 8.70
N HIS A 5 0.19 -21.11 8.06
CA HIS A 5 -0.98 -21.18 7.19
C HIS A 5 -0.57 -21.68 5.81
N ASP A 6 -1.49 -22.34 5.13
CA ASP A 6 -1.33 -22.60 3.70
C ASP A 6 -1.43 -21.30 2.91
N ALA A 7 -0.69 -21.21 1.81
CA ALA A 7 -0.72 -20.03 0.95
C ALA A 7 -2.16 -19.69 0.57
N ILE A 8 -2.58 -18.43 0.82
CA ILE A 8 -3.93 -17.94 0.50
C ILE A 8 -4.24 -18.12 -0.99
N SER A 9 -3.22 -18.07 -1.86
CA SER A 9 -3.36 -18.35 -3.29
C SER A 9 -3.87 -19.76 -3.62
N ARG A 10 -3.90 -20.69 -2.65
CA ARG A 10 -4.42 -22.05 -2.79
C ARG A 10 -5.76 -22.27 -2.09
N SER A 11 -6.33 -21.26 -1.41
CA SER A 11 -7.64 -21.41 -0.79
C SER A 11 -8.74 -21.47 -1.86
N ALA A 12 -9.83 -22.18 -1.56
CA ALA A 12 -11.02 -22.13 -2.40
C ALA A 12 -11.59 -20.71 -2.42
N PRO A 13 -12.04 -20.21 -3.59
CA PRO A 13 -12.62 -18.88 -3.69
C PRO A 13 -13.90 -18.77 -2.85
N ILE A 14 -14.09 -17.63 -2.21
CA ILE A 14 -15.28 -17.31 -1.41
C ILE A 14 -16.12 -16.25 -2.13
N ALA A 15 -17.44 -16.44 -2.13
CA ALA A 15 -18.36 -15.46 -2.71
C ALA A 15 -18.14 -14.07 -2.08
N GLY A 16 -17.93 -13.05 -2.92
CA GLY A 16 -17.72 -11.67 -2.49
C GLY A 16 -16.29 -11.31 -2.07
N GLU A 17 -15.32 -12.22 -2.09
CA GLU A 17 -13.93 -11.95 -1.66
C GLU A 17 -13.26 -10.82 -2.46
N THR A 18 -13.61 -10.66 -3.74
CA THR A 18 -13.14 -9.55 -4.58
C THR A 18 -13.59 -8.20 -4.04
N LEU A 19 -14.88 -8.06 -3.68
CA LEU A 19 -15.41 -6.81 -3.11
C LEU A 19 -14.74 -6.50 -1.78
N VAL A 20 -14.58 -7.51 -0.92
CA VAL A 20 -13.88 -7.38 0.36
C VAL A 20 -12.43 -6.93 0.13
N GLY A 21 -11.74 -7.52 -0.84
CA GLY A 21 -10.38 -7.14 -1.22
C GLY A 21 -10.28 -5.69 -1.67
N TRP A 22 -11.19 -5.22 -2.53
CA TRP A 22 -11.26 -3.82 -2.96
C TRP A 22 -11.52 -2.87 -1.79
N LEU A 23 -12.53 -3.16 -0.95
CA LEU A 23 -12.84 -2.33 0.21
C LEU A 23 -11.66 -2.24 1.16
N ALA A 24 -11.04 -3.37 1.50
CA ALA A 24 -9.85 -3.39 2.34
C ALA A 24 -8.72 -2.56 1.72
N HIS A 25 -8.48 -2.71 0.41
CA HIS A 25 -7.43 -1.96 -0.29
C HIS A 25 -7.64 -0.44 -0.21
N TYR A 26 -8.83 0.04 -0.53
CA TYR A 26 -9.12 1.48 -0.49
C TYR A 26 -9.14 2.04 0.93
N LEU A 27 -9.72 1.32 1.90
CA LEU A 27 -9.74 1.75 3.31
C LEU A 27 -8.32 1.84 3.89
N ILE A 28 -7.45 0.89 3.58
CA ILE A 28 -6.04 0.93 3.96
C ILE A 28 -5.34 2.13 3.31
N GLY A 29 -5.61 2.39 2.03
CA GLY A 29 -5.09 3.58 1.33
C GLY A 29 -5.50 4.90 2.00
N ILE A 30 -6.78 5.03 2.37
CA ILE A 30 -7.31 6.17 3.12
C ILE A 30 -6.63 6.29 4.49
N ALA A 31 -6.43 5.18 5.20
CA ALA A 31 -5.73 5.18 6.47
C ALA A 31 -4.29 5.69 6.33
N PHE A 32 -3.57 5.30 5.26
CA PHE A 32 -2.23 5.83 4.99
C PHE A 32 -2.22 7.32 4.64
N ALA A 33 -3.22 7.82 3.92
CA ALA A 33 -3.38 9.27 3.72
C ALA A 33 -3.61 10.00 5.05
N GLY A 34 -4.45 9.43 5.93
CA GLY A 34 -4.64 9.92 7.30
C GLY A 34 -3.35 9.91 8.12
N LEU A 35 -2.53 8.85 8.00
CA LEU A 35 -1.22 8.77 8.66
C LEU A 35 -0.23 9.81 8.15
N LEU A 36 -0.25 10.13 6.85
CA LEU A 36 0.55 11.24 6.30
C LEU A 36 0.19 12.56 6.96
N LEU A 37 -1.11 12.84 7.10
CA LEU A 37 -1.59 14.06 7.77
C LEU A 37 -1.36 14.05 9.28
N ALA A 38 -1.42 12.88 9.92
CA ALA A 38 -1.06 12.73 11.33
C ALA A 38 0.43 12.99 11.56
N TRP A 39 1.28 12.60 10.59
CA TRP A 39 2.72 12.81 10.66
C TRP A 39 3.14 14.24 10.31
N GLN A 40 2.66 14.79 9.20
CA GLN A 40 3.05 16.13 8.72
C GLN A 40 2.18 17.27 9.26
N GLY A 41 1.04 16.94 9.88
CA GLY A 41 0.00 17.90 10.24
C GLY A 41 -0.90 18.27 9.06
N THR A 42 -2.09 18.80 9.37
CA THR A 42 -3.04 19.30 8.35
C THR A 42 -2.51 20.49 7.56
N ALA A 43 -1.52 21.22 8.11
CA ALA A 43 -0.82 22.29 7.40
C ALA A 43 -0.09 21.79 6.13
N TRP A 44 0.23 20.49 6.01
CA TRP A 44 0.78 19.97 4.76
C TRP A 44 -0.19 20.15 3.57
N ILE A 45 -1.50 20.23 3.81
CA ILE A 45 -2.50 20.49 2.78
C ILE A 45 -2.42 21.94 2.27
N THR A 46 -1.91 22.91 3.04
CA THR A 46 -1.78 24.30 2.55
C THR A 46 -0.66 24.44 1.52
N HIS A 47 0.41 23.66 1.67
CA HIS A 47 1.51 23.59 0.72
C HIS A 47 1.98 22.14 0.57
N PRO A 48 1.24 21.31 -0.20
CA PRO A 48 1.61 19.92 -0.39
C PRO A 48 3.00 19.83 -1.00
N THR A 49 3.84 18.96 -0.44
CA THR A 49 5.20 18.71 -0.93
C THR A 49 5.37 17.23 -1.27
N LEU A 50 6.14 16.94 -2.32
CA LEU A 50 6.26 15.58 -2.86
C LEU A 50 7.00 14.62 -1.90
N GLY A 51 8.01 15.12 -1.16
CA GLY A 51 8.88 14.29 -0.32
C GLY A 51 8.14 13.43 0.71
N PRO A 52 7.34 14.02 1.61
CA PRO A 52 6.57 13.27 2.60
C PRO A 52 5.57 12.28 1.99
N ALA A 53 4.92 12.66 0.88
CA ALA A 53 3.97 11.80 0.18
C ALA A 53 4.66 10.58 -0.47
N LEU A 54 5.81 10.78 -1.10
CA LEU A 54 6.62 9.67 -1.63
C LEU A 54 7.17 8.79 -0.51
N LEU A 55 7.65 9.37 0.60
CA LEU A 55 8.16 8.57 1.71
C LEU A 55 7.05 7.72 2.32
N MET A 56 5.86 8.28 2.52
CA MET A 56 4.69 7.51 2.94
C MET A 56 4.40 6.39 1.95
N GLY A 57 4.31 6.69 0.65
CA GLY A 57 4.08 5.68 -0.39
C GLY A 57 5.10 4.54 -0.35
N ILE A 58 6.40 4.84 -0.30
CA ILE A 58 7.44 3.82 -0.22
C ILE A 58 7.39 3.05 1.11
N ALA A 59 7.07 3.69 2.23
CA ALA A 59 6.94 3.03 3.52
C ALA A 59 5.83 1.96 3.51
N THR A 60 4.75 2.16 2.74
CA THR A 60 3.67 1.16 2.66
C THR A 60 4.10 -0.15 1.99
N VAL A 61 5.28 -0.20 1.32
CA VAL A 61 5.85 -1.43 0.72
C VAL A 61 6.14 -2.49 1.80
N ALA A 62 6.27 -2.09 3.07
CA ALA A 62 6.34 -3.03 4.17
C ALA A 62 5.14 -3.99 4.20
N ALA A 63 3.93 -3.50 3.87
CA ALA A 63 2.71 -4.32 3.86
C ALA A 63 2.78 -5.48 2.85
N PRO A 64 3.06 -5.27 1.54
CA PRO A 64 3.24 -6.39 0.64
C PRO A 64 4.45 -7.25 0.98
N PHE A 65 5.59 -6.67 1.41
CA PHE A 65 6.81 -7.45 1.63
C PHE A 65 6.74 -8.36 2.85
N LEU A 66 6.10 -7.92 3.91
CA LEU A 66 6.12 -8.62 5.21
C LEU A 66 4.81 -9.35 5.53
N LEU A 67 3.69 -8.93 4.95
CA LEU A 67 2.39 -9.54 5.22
C LEU A 67 1.80 -10.22 3.98
N MET A 68 1.57 -9.48 2.90
CA MET A 68 0.79 -10.01 1.77
C MET A 68 1.56 -11.07 0.98
N GLN A 69 2.81 -10.81 0.57
CA GLN A 69 3.61 -11.76 -0.20
C GLN A 69 3.90 -13.05 0.59
N PRO A 70 4.27 -13.00 1.89
CA PRO A 70 4.30 -14.20 2.72
C PRO A 70 2.95 -14.91 2.80
N GLY A 71 1.87 -14.16 3.02
CA GLY A 71 0.50 -14.66 3.10
C GLY A 71 0.04 -15.40 1.84
N MET A 72 0.43 -14.90 0.68
CA MET A 72 0.13 -15.48 -0.64
C MET A 72 1.08 -16.62 -1.04
N GLY A 73 2.08 -16.94 -0.22
CA GLY A 73 3.08 -17.98 -0.50
C GLY A 73 4.29 -17.52 -1.30
N ALA A 74 4.35 -16.25 -1.70
CA ALA A 74 5.49 -15.65 -2.42
C ALA A 74 6.74 -15.43 -1.53
N GLY A 75 6.62 -15.62 -0.22
CA GLY A 75 7.73 -15.42 0.73
C GLY A 75 7.96 -13.96 1.11
N ILE A 76 8.86 -13.73 2.07
CA ILE A 76 9.25 -12.38 2.51
C ILE A 76 9.88 -11.64 1.35
N ALA A 77 9.36 -10.45 1.04
CA ALA A 77 9.78 -9.64 -0.10
C ALA A 77 9.85 -10.47 -1.41
N ALA A 78 8.81 -11.27 -1.68
CA ALA A 78 8.65 -12.08 -2.88
C ALA A 78 9.80 -13.08 -3.15
N SER A 79 10.53 -13.50 -2.11
CA SER A 79 11.74 -14.35 -2.23
C SER A 79 11.52 -15.71 -2.89
N ARG A 80 10.29 -16.22 -2.93
CA ARG A 80 9.92 -17.51 -3.53
C ARG A 80 9.27 -17.38 -4.91
N THR A 81 9.22 -16.17 -5.49
CA THR A 81 8.73 -15.97 -6.86
C THR A 81 9.81 -16.31 -7.90
N PRO A 82 9.45 -16.64 -9.16
CA PRO A 82 10.44 -16.93 -10.20
C PRO A 82 11.41 -15.78 -10.51
N ALA A 83 11.01 -14.53 -10.26
CA ALA A 83 11.82 -13.34 -10.48
C ALA A 83 11.68 -12.32 -9.33
N PRO A 84 12.31 -12.57 -8.16
CA PRO A 84 12.09 -11.79 -6.93
C PRO A 84 12.38 -10.30 -7.07
N ASN A 85 13.49 -9.94 -7.74
CA ASN A 85 13.87 -8.53 -7.90
C ASN A 85 12.89 -7.77 -8.81
N LYS A 86 12.31 -8.43 -9.81
CA LYS A 86 11.26 -7.83 -10.64
C LYS A 86 9.99 -7.57 -9.82
N ALA A 87 9.57 -8.54 -9.00
CA ALA A 87 8.40 -8.39 -8.13
C ALA A 87 8.60 -7.28 -7.08
N ARG A 88 9.80 -7.17 -6.51
CA ARG A 88 10.17 -6.08 -5.58
C ARG A 88 10.14 -4.71 -6.26
N LEU A 89 10.73 -4.60 -7.45
CA LEU A 89 10.71 -3.37 -8.23
C LEU A 89 9.27 -2.96 -8.58
N GLN A 90 8.43 -3.89 -9.02
CA GLN A 90 7.01 -3.61 -9.29
C GLN A 90 6.28 -3.13 -8.03
N SER A 91 6.56 -3.72 -6.87
CA SER A 91 5.97 -3.27 -5.60
C SER A 91 6.39 -1.83 -5.29
N LEU A 92 7.69 -1.52 -5.40
CA LEU A 92 8.23 -0.17 -5.20
C LEU A 92 7.62 0.84 -6.19
N LEU A 93 7.51 0.49 -7.47
CA LEU A 93 6.92 1.37 -8.48
C LEU A 93 5.44 1.66 -8.19
N ASN A 94 4.64 0.64 -7.91
CA ASN A 94 3.23 0.80 -7.60
C ASN A 94 3.02 1.69 -6.36
N HIS A 95 3.89 1.54 -5.37
CA HIS A 95 3.82 2.29 -4.11
C HIS A 95 4.39 3.72 -4.25
N GLY A 96 5.36 3.91 -5.14
CA GLY A 96 5.78 5.24 -5.60
C GLY A 96 4.66 5.98 -6.31
N VAL A 97 3.93 5.30 -7.21
CA VAL A 97 2.73 5.86 -7.87
C VAL A 97 1.66 6.23 -6.84
N PHE A 98 1.44 5.38 -5.82
CA PHE A 98 0.55 5.73 -4.70
C PHE A 98 1.02 6.99 -3.97
N GLY A 99 2.32 7.14 -3.69
CA GLY A 99 2.88 8.36 -3.10
C GLY A 99 2.69 9.61 -3.96
N VAL A 100 2.83 9.50 -5.29
CA VAL A 100 2.48 10.58 -6.22
C VAL A 100 0.97 10.88 -6.16
N GLY A 101 0.13 9.85 -6.06
CA GLY A 101 -1.31 9.98 -5.86
C GLY A 101 -1.67 10.74 -4.58
N LEU A 102 -0.98 10.49 -3.47
CA LEU A 102 -1.13 11.25 -2.22
C LEU A 102 -0.77 12.72 -2.41
N TYR A 103 0.32 13.02 -3.12
CA TYR A 103 0.73 14.38 -3.43
C TYR A 103 -0.32 15.14 -4.26
N ILE A 104 -0.82 14.51 -5.34
CA ILE A 104 -1.89 15.08 -6.17
C ILE A 104 -3.18 15.25 -5.34
N GLY A 105 -3.52 14.25 -4.52
CA GLY A 105 -4.68 14.32 -3.61
C GLY A 105 -4.57 15.46 -2.61
N GLY A 106 -3.37 15.75 -2.10
CA GLY A 106 -3.08 16.92 -1.26
C GLY A 106 -3.40 18.22 -1.99
N TRP A 107 -2.95 18.38 -3.24
CA TRP A 107 -3.26 19.56 -4.07
C TRP A 107 -4.74 19.68 -4.42
N ILE A 108 -5.41 18.57 -4.76
CA ILE A 108 -6.86 18.58 -4.99
C ILE A 108 -7.59 19.03 -3.73
N THR A 109 -7.20 18.50 -2.58
CA THR A 109 -7.79 18.89 -1.28
C THR A 109 -7.51 20.35 -0.96
N HIS A 110 -6.31 20.85 -1.26
CA HIS A 110 -5.96 22.26 -1.13
C HIS A 110 -6.94 23.14 -1.89
N VAL A 111 -7.13 22.88 -3.19
CA VAL A 111 -8.01 23.66 -4.08
C VAL A 111 -9.48 23.58 -3.67
N ILE A 112 -9.91 22.48 -3.04
CA ILE A 112 -11.30 22.33 -2.58
C ILE A 112 -11.54 23.12 -1.29
N ILE A 113 -10.56 23.21 -0.40
CA ILE A 113 -10.72 23.79 0.94
C ILE A 113 -10.29 25.26 0.99
N TYR A 114 -9.33 25.67 0.16
CA TYR A 114 -8.73 27.02 0.13
C TYR A 114 -8.95 27.67 -1.23
#